data_AF-A0A8C5PWN5-F1
#
_entry.id   AF-A0A8C5PWN5-F1
#
_cell.length_a   1.000
_cell.length_b   1.000
_cell.length_c   1.000
_cell.angle_alpha   90.00
_cell.angle_beta   90.00
_cell.angle_gamma   90.00
#
_symmetry.space_group_name_H-M   'P 1'
#
loop_
_entity.id
_entity.type
_entity.pdbx_description
1 polymer ?
#
loop_
_entity_poly.entity_id
_entity_poly.type
_entity_poly.pdbx_seq_one_letter_code
_entity_poly.pdbx_strand_id
1 'polypeptide(L)'
;MKHRSCQTNLITFYEEVSRSIDQGVAVDVIYLDFAKAFDTVPHKRLLFKLRKNGLDENTCSWIENWLKDRVQRVVINGTFSRWTPVVSGVPQGSVIGPILFNLFINDLEIGIESHVSVFADDTKLGKVIQCEQDVTSLQRDLDRLGDWALKWQMKFNLDKCKVMHFGVKNTQAIYTLNGTELGKSKQEKDLGIIIDFKLSNNVQCQTAAAKASKVLACIKRGVHSRDENIILPLYKSMVRPHLEYAVQFWAPVLKKDIISLEKVQRRATKLIRGMEGLSYEERLTSLNLFSLEKRRLRGDLITLYKYIRGHYQPLSDNLFINRTIHRTRGHPFRLEERKFSLKHRKGYFTVRTIKLWNSLPVEVVGSESVQTFKKRLDDFL
;
A
#
# COMPACT_ATOMS: atom_id res chain seq x y z
N MET A 1 9.05 10.43 0.14
CA MET A 1 8.34 11.33 -0.82
C MET A 1 7.14 11.92 -0.12
N LYS A 2 6.94 13.25 -0.19
CA LYS A 2 5.73 13.87 0.36
C LYS A 2 4.50 13.33 -0.40
N HIS A 3 3.40 13.11 0.32
CA HIS A 3 2.11 12.71 -0.22
C HIS A 3 2.02 11.35 -0.96
N ARG A 4 3.01 10.46 -0.84
CA ARG A 4 2.88 9.06 -1.30
C ARG A 4 2.81 8.11 -0.09
N SER A 5 2.04 7.04 -0.22
CA SER A 5 1.83 6.03 0.82
C SER A 5 1.67 4.63 0.21
N CYS A 6 1.75 3.58 1.03
CA CYS A 6 1.41 2.22 0.62
C CYS A 6 0.01 2.13 0.01
N GLN A 7 -0.96 2.84 0.60
CA GLN A 7 -2.33 2.89 0.11
C GLN A 7 -2.42 3.48 -1.31
N THR A 8 -1.77 4.62 -1.57
CA THR A 8 -1.81 5.25 -2.91
C THR A 8 -1.09 4.38 -3.95
N ASN A 9 0.01 3.72 -3.56
CA ASN A 9 0.73 2.80 -4.43
C ASN A 9 -0.17 1.63 -4.88
N LEU A 10 -0.81 0.96 -3.91
CA LEU A 10 -1.71 -0.17 -4.18
C LEU A 10 -2.92 0.25 -5.02
N ILE A 11 -3.58 1.36 -4.68
CA ILE A 11 -4.75 1.85 -5.42
C ILE A 11 -4.40 2.10 -6.88
N THR A 12 -3.32 2.84 -7.15
CA THR A 12 -2.93 3.23 -8.51
C THR A 12 -2.52 2.01 -9.33
N PHE A 13 -1.64 1.15 -8.80
CA PHE A 13 -1.16 -0.02 -9.54
C PHE A 13 -2.30 -0.98 -9.90
N TYR A 14 -3.12 -1.36 -8.91
CA TYR A 14 -4.19 -2.32 -9.13
C TYR A 14 -5.43 -1.73 -9.79
N GLU A 15 -5.54 -0.41 -9.94
CA GLU A 15 -6.58 0.19 -10.77
C GLU A 15 -6.43 -0.26 -12.22
N GLU A 16 -5.20 -0.26 -12.74
CA GLU A 16 -4.91 -0.72 -14.09
C GLU A 16 -5.15 -2.23 -14.22
N VAL A 17 -4.60 -3.01 -13.28
CA VAL A 17 -4.77 -4.47 -13.25
C VAL A 17 -6.26 -4.85 -13.22
N SER A 18 -7.03 -4.28 -12.28
CA SER A 18 -8.46 -4.61 -12.15
C SER A 18 -9.30 -4.11 -13.32
N ARG A 19 -8.92 -3.00 -13.97
CA ARG A 19 -9.56 -2.54 -15.21
C ARG A 19 -9.34 -3.50 -16.36
N SER A 20 -8.12 -4.00 -16.56
CA SER A 20 -7.82 -4.96 -17.62
C SER A 20 -8.57 -6.29 -17.41
N ILE A 21 -8.63 -6.78 -16.17
CA ILE A 21 -9.40 -7.98 -15.83
C ILE A 21 -10.89 -7.77 -16.10
N ASP A 22 -11.45 -6.60 -15.77
CA ASP A 22 -12.85 -6.25 -16.04
C ASP A 22 -13.20 -6.27 -17.53
N GLN A 23 -12.21 -5.95 -18.39
CA GLN A 23 -12.30 -6.03 -19.84
C GLN A 23 -12.07 -7.47 -20.38
N GLY A 24 -11.85 -8.44 -19.50
CA GLY A 24 -11.61 -9.83 -19.88
C GLY A 24 -10.19 -10.10 -20.39
N VAL A 25 -9.26 -9.20 -20.11
CA VAL A 25 -7.85 -9.28 -20.52
C VAL A 25 -7.00 -9.81 -19.36
N ALA A 26 -6.06 -10.70 -19.67
CA ALA A 26 -5.14 -11.26 -18.67
C ALA A 26 -4.03 -10.27 -18.32
N VAL A 27 -3.52 -10.36 -17.10
CA VAL A 27 -2.42 -9.52 -16.60
C VAL A 27 -1.48 -10.40 -15.79
N ASP A 28 -0.18 -10.25 -16.00
CA ASP A 28 0.83 -10.85 -15.15
C ASP A 28 1.48 -9.77 -14.29
N VAL A 29 1.60 -10.07 -12.99
CA VAL A 29 2.30 -9.22 -12.03
C VAL A 29 3.49 -9.98 -11.47
N ILE A 30 4.67 -9.41 -11.62
CA ILE A 30 5.90 -9.96 -11.06
C ILE A 30 6.28 -9.15 -9.83
N TYR A 31 6.46 -9.84 -8.71
CA TYR A 31 7.01 -9.30 -7.48
C TYR A 31 8.49 -9.58 -7.41
N LEU A 32 9.28 -8.56 -7.11
CA LEU A 32 10.72 -8.61 -6.97
C LEU A 32 11.13 -8.19 -5.55
N ASP A 33 12.03 -8.96 -4.94
CA ASP A 33 12.59 -8.70 -3.61
C ASP A 33 14.11 -8.63 -3.74
N PHE A 34 14.73 -7.56 -3.24
CA PHE A 34 16.19 -7.46 -3.15
C PHE A 34 16.68 -8.19 -1.89
N ALA A 35 17.71 -9.03 -2.06
CA ALA A 35 18.39 -9.67 -0.96
C ALA A 35 19.18 -8.62 -0.15
N LYS A 36 18.71 -8.32 1.06
CA LYS A 36 19.35 -7.37 2.00
C LYS A 36 19.56 -5.98 1.40
N ALA A 37 18.53 -5.44 0.75
CA ALA A 37 18.59 -4.23 -0.08
C ALA A 37 19.39 -3.06 0.51
N PHE A 38 19.14 -2.72 1.78
CA PHE A 38 19.83 -1.63 2.46
C PHE A 38 21.30 -1.95 2.77
N ASP A 39 21.62 -3.20 3.05
CA ASP A 39 22.96 -3.63 3.47
C ASP A 39 23.91 -3.84 2.28
N THR A 40 23.36 -4.00 1.07
CA THR A 40 24.13 -4.30 -0.14
C THR A 40 24.52 -3.09 -0.98
N VAL A 41 24.01 -1.89 -0.67
CA VAL A 41 24.27 -0.68 -1.47
C VAL A 41 25.78 -0.38 -1.55
N PRO A 42 26.43 -0.48 -2.72
CA PRO A 42 27.86 -0.26 -2.83
C PRO A 42 28.19 1.24 -2.75
N HIS A 43 29.02 1.64 -1.77
CA HIS A 43 29.28 3.06 -1.45
C HIS A 43 29.79 3.86 -2.66
N LYS A 44 30.76 3.33 -3.42
CA LYS A 44 31.32 4.00 -4.61
C LYS A 44 30.27 4.25 -5.69
N ARG A 45 29.36 3.29 -5.90
CA ARG A 45 28.28 3.40 -6.90
C ARG A 45 27.19 4.34 -6.45
N LEU A 46 26.89 4.35 -5.15
CA LEU A 46 26.00 5.33 -4.54
C LEU A 46 26.55 6.75 -4.79
N LEU A 47 27.80 7.02 -4.41
CA LEU A 47 28.43 8.32 -4.63
C LEU A 47 28.45 8.74 -6.10
N PHE A 48 28.72 7.80 -7.01
CA PHE A 48 28.60 8.05 -8.46
C PHE A 48 27.19 8.52 -8.86
N LYS A 49 26.14 7.82 -8.41
CA LYS A 49 24.75 8.23 -8.70
C LYS A 49 24.40 9.57 -8.09
N LEU A 50 24.84 9.84 -6.86
CA LEU A 50 24.60 11.12 -6.18
C LEU A 50 25.20 12.28 -6.97
N ARG A 51 26.46 12.19 -7.38
CA ARG A 51 27.11 13.19 -8.24
C ARG A 51 26.38 13.35 -9.58
N LYS A 52 26.01 12.24 -10.23
CA LYS A 52 25.26 12.27 -11.50
C LYS A 52 23.87 12.93 -11.37
N ASN A 53 23.24 12.83 -10.19
CA ASN A 53 21.98 13.49 -9.88
C ASN A 53 22.14 14.97 -9.47
N GLY A 54 23.35 15.53 -9.58
CA GLY A 54 23.61 16.96 -9.37
C GLY A 54 23.87 17.37 -7.93
N LEU A 55 24.16 16.43 -7.01
CA LEU A 55 24.62 16.79 -5.67
C LEU A 55 26.03 17.38 -5.74
N ASP A 56 26.27 18.44 -4.98
CA ASP A 56 27.56 19.11 -4.93
C ASP A 56 28.63 18.23 -4.25
N GLU A 57 29.90 18.56 -4.51
CA GLU A 57 31.02 17.74 -4.03
C GLU A 57 31.19 17.80 -2.50
N ASN A 58 30.79 18.90 -1.83
CA ASN A 58 30.86 18.99 -0.38
C ASN A 58 29.85 18.03 0.26
N THR A 59 28.62 18.01 -0.25
CA THR A 59 27.59 17.07 0.19
C THR A 59 28.01 15.62 -0.09
N CYS A 60 28.55 15.34 -1.28
CA CYS A 60 29.03 13.99 -1.61
C CYS A 60 30.20 13.56 -0.71
N SER A 61 31.15 14.44 -0.43
CA SER A 61 32.29 14.20 0.47
C SER A 61 31.81 13.94 1.92
N TRP A 62 30.81 14.68 2.38
CA TRP A 62 30.21 14.45 3.69
C TRP A 62 29.53 13.07 3.77
N ILE A 63 28.77 12.68 2.74
CA ILE A 63 28.15 11.35 2.67
C ILE A 63 29.20 10.25 2.60
N GLU A 64 30.27 10.44 1.82
CA GLU A 64 31.39 9.51 1.74
C GLU A 64 32.03 9.30 3.11
N ASN A 65 32.36 10.39 3.82
CA ASN A 65 32.91 10.33 5.17
C ASN A 65 31.95 9.67 6.17
N TRP A 66 30.63 9.84 6.00
CA TRP A 66 29.63 9.19 6.84
C TRP A 66 29.55 7.66 6.65
N LEU A 67 29.89 7.18 5.44
CA LEU A 67 29.87 5.75 5.08
C LEU A 67 31.21 5.05 5.28
N LYS A 68 32.32 5.78 5.11
CA LYS A 68 33.70 5.26 5.09
C LYS A 68 34.18 4.81 6.48
N ASP A 69 35.09 3.83 6.50
CA ASP A 69 35.82 3.32 7.68
C ASP A 69 34.94 2.90 8.86
N ARG A 70 33.66 2.58 8.58
CA ARG A 70 32.73 2.06 9.55
C ARG A 70 33.08 0.61 9.90
N VAL A 71 32.90 0.27 11.17
CA VAL A 71 33.01 -1.09 11.69
C VAL A 71 31.75 -1.48 12.46
N GLN A 72 31.44 -2.76 12.49
CA GLN A 72 30.31 -3.34 13.21
C GLN A 72 30.73 -4.57 14.01
N ARG A 73 29.96 -4.89 15.06
CA ARG A 73 30.08 -6.12 15.85
C ARG A 73 28.71 -6.51 16.39
N VAL A 74 28.52 -7.78 16.71
CA VAL A 74 27.32 -8.28 17.37
C VAL A 74 27.52 -8.29 18.88
N VAL A 75 26.50 -7.86 19.63
CA VAL A 75 26.50 -7.87 21.09
C VAL A 75 25.33 -8.71 21.60
N ILE A 76 25.60 -9.76 22.35
CA ILE A 76 24.58 -10.63 22.95
C ILE A 76 24.92 -10.81 24.43
N ASN A 77 24.00 -10.42 25.32
CA ASN A 77 24.15 -10.58 26.77
C ASN A 77 25.50 -10.06 27.31
N GLY A 78 25.97 -8.92 26.81
CA GLY A 78 27.26 -8.33 27.21
C GLY A 78 28.51 -8.98 26.61
N THR A 79 28.37 -10.02 25.79
CA THR A 79 29.48 -10.60 25.00
C THR A 79 29.54 -9.98 23.61
N PHE A 80 30.75 -9.85 23.06
CA PHE A 80 31.03 -9.13 21.82
C PHE A 80 31.72 -10.01 20.79
N SER A 81 31.30 -9.94 19.53
CA SER A 81 32.11 -10.45 18.42
C SER A 81 33.30 -9.54 18.15
N ARG A 82 34.25 -10.02 17.33
CA ARG A 82 35.27 -9.15 16.73
C ARG A 82 34.64 -8.04 15.90
N TRP A 83 35.33 -6.90 15.82
CA TRP A 83 34.99 -5.83 14.89
C TRP A 83 35.16 -6.31 13.45
N THR A 84 34.22 -5.93 12.59
CA THR A 84 34.23 -6.24 11.16
C THR A 84 33.95 -4.96 10.37
N PRO A 85 34.72 -4.63 9.33
CA PRO A 85 34.45 -3.48 8.47
C PRO A 85 33.08 -3.55 7.79
N VAL A 86 32.44 -2.40 7.61
CA VAL A 86 31.20 -2.25 6.84
C VAL A 86 31.57 -1.75 5.45
N VAL A 87 31.64 -2.67 4.50
CA VAL A 87 32.12 -2.40 3.12
C VAL A 87 31.00 -1.99 2.15
N SER A 88 29.75 -2.12 2.56
CA SER A 88 28.57 -1.78 1.77
C SER A 88 27.40 -1.43 2.69
N GLY A 89 26.37 -0.86 2.07
CA GLY A 89 25.09 -0.61 2.67
C GLY A 89 24.94 0.82 3.20
N VAL A 90 23.69 1.21 3.35
CA VAL A 90 23.29 2.43 4.04
C VAL A 90 22.83 2.06 5.46
N PRO A 91 23.34 2.70 6.52
CA PRO A 91 22.97 2.40 7.89
C PRO A 91 21.45 2.38 8.14
N GLN A 92 20.93 1.21 8.50
CA GLN A 92 19.54 1.06 8.92
C GLN A 92 19.28 1.83 10.24
N GLY A 93 18.11 2.46 10.35
CA GLY A 93 17.77 3.34 11.48
C GLY A 93 18.35 4.75 11.40
N SER A 94 19.20 5.05 10.41
CA SER A 94 19.61 6.43 10.13
C SER A 94 18.52 7.22 9.41
N VAL A 95 18.51 8.55 9.61
CA VAL A 95 17.55 9.45 8.96
C VAL A 95 17.76 9.50 7.43
N ILE A 96 19.02 9.53 6.98
CA ILE A 96 19.35 9.68 5.55
C ILE A 96 19.44 8.36 4.79
N GLY A 97 19.62 7.22 5.46
CA GLY A 97 19.78 5.92 4.82
C GLY A 97 18.65 5.59 3.82
N PRO A 98 17.36 5.71 4.19
CA PRO A 98 16.25 5.53 3.26
C PRO A 98 16.24 6.51 2.09
N ILE A 99 16.71 7.75 2.28
CA ILE A 99 16.79 8.74 1.20
C ILE A 99 17.86 8.32 0.20
N LEU A 100 19.04 7.93 0.70
CA LEU A 100 20.16 7.46 -0.12
C LEU A 100 19.79 6.19 -0.90
N PHE A 101 19.06 5.26 -0.27
CA PHE A 101 18.55 4.07 -0.95
C PHE A 101 17.60 4.43 -2.10
N ASN A 102 16.62 5.33 -1.85
CA ASN A 102 15.70 5.78 -2.89
C ASN A 102 16.43 6.47 -4.06
N LEU A 103 17.42 7.32 -3.76
CA LEU A 103 18.26 7.95 -4.80
C LEU A 103 19.07 6.93 -5.59
N PHE A 104 19.52 5.86 -4.92
CA PHE A 104 20.26 4.78 -5.55
C PHE A 104 19.42 3.97 -6.52
N ILE A 105 18.15 3.68 -6.21
CA ILE A 105 17.27 2.88 -7.06
C ILE A 105 16.45 3.71 -8.06
N ASN A 106 16.57 5.04 -8.05
CA ASN A 106 15.71 5.94 -8.83
C ASN A 106 15.77 5.72 -10.36
N ASP A 107 16.84 5.11 -10.86
CA ASP A 107 17.01 4.77 -12.28
C ASP A 107 16.61 3.32 -12.62
N LEU A 108 16.06 2.56 -11.67
CA LEU A 108 15.65 1.16 -11.84
C LEU A 108 14.58 1.00 -12.93
N GLU A 109 13.68 1.97 -13.05
CA GLU A 109 12.56 1.94 -13.99
C GLU A 109 12.95 2.43 -15.41
N ILE A 110 14.19 2.93 -15.59
CA ILE A 110 14.60 3.48 -16.89
C ILE A 110 14.66 2.38 -17.95
N GLY A 111 13.88 2.58 -19.02
CA GLY A 111 13.83 1.66 -20.15
C GLY A 111 12.93 0.45 -19.92
N ILE A 112 12.14 0.42 -18.83
CA ILE A 112 11.11 -0.59 -18.60
C ILE A 112 9.81 -0.15 -19.29
N GLU A 113 9.22 -1.05 -20.07
CA GLU A 113 7.97 -0.77 -20.82
C GLU A 113 6.72 -1.10 -20.00
N SER A 114 6.82 -2.10 -19.13
CA SER A 114 5.73 -2.56 -18.29
C SER A 114 5.43 -1.57 -17.16
N HIS A 115 4.22 -1.64 -16.58
CA HIS A 115 3.84 -0.76 -15.48
C HIS A 115 4.65 -1.13 -14.22
N VAL A 116 5.59 -0.28 -13.82
CA VAL A 116 6.43 -0.51 -12.64
C VAL A 116 5.90 0.26 -11.45
N SER A 117 5.99 -0.36 -10.27
CA SER A 117 5.71 0.27 -9.01
C SER A 117 6.79 -0.09 -7.99
N VAL A 118 7.59 0.92 -7.64
CA VAL A 118 8.65 0.83 -6.64
C VAL A 118 8.20 1.50 -5.34
N PHE A 119 8.41 0.82 -4.22
CA PHE A 119 8.24 1.35 -2.88
C PHE A 119 9.38 0.88 -1.98
N ALA A 120 10.43 1.71 -1.86
CA ALA A 120 11.71 1.27 -1.31
C ALA A 120 12.20 0.00 -2.02
N ASP A 121 12.44 -1.09 -1.30
CA ASP A 121 12.94 -2.35 -1.85
C ASP A 121 11.85 -3.21 -2.50
N ASP A 122 10.58 -2.98 -2.16
CA ASP A 122 9.44 -3.66 -2.79
C ASP A 122 9.25 -3.12 -4.22
N THR A 123 9.54 -3.95 -5.22
CA THR A 123 9.34 -3.63 -6.63
C THR A 123 8.38 -4.62 -7.27
N LYS A 124 7.44 -4.12 -8.07
CA LYS A 124 6.58 -4.98 -8.88
C LYS A 124 6.38 -4.43 -10.28
N LEU A 125 6.23 -5.34 -11.23
CA LEU A 125 5.90 -5.06 -12.63
C LEU A 125 4.54 -5.65 -12.93
N GLY A 126 3.69 -4.89 -13.61
CA GLY A 126 2.43 -5.36 -14.15
C GLY A 126 2.41 -5.22 -15.66
N LYS A 127 2.00 -6.26 -16.37
CA LYS A 127 1.78 -6.20 -17.82
C LYS A 127 0.52 -6.94 -18.23
N VAL A 128 -0.24 -6.30 -19.12
CA VAL A 128 -1.32 -6.95 -19.86
C VAL A 128 -0.73 -8.01 -20.78
N ILE A 129 -1.32 -9.20 -20.79
CA ILE A 129 -0.88 -10.34 -21.62
C ILE A 129 -2.04 -10.73 -22.55
N GLN A 130 -1.94 -10.34 -23.82
CA GLN A 130 -2.88 -10.67 -24.88
C GLN A 130 -2.26 -11.59 -25.93
N CYS A 131 -0.95 -11.50 -26.15
CA CYS A 131 -0.20 -12.34 -27.07
C CYS A 131 1.19 -12.71 -26.54
N GLU A 132 1.91 -13.58 -27.26
CA GLU A 132 3.27 -14.00 -26.90
C GLU A 132 4.29 -12.84 -26.93
N GLN A 133 4.05 -11.81 -27.75
CA GLN A 133 4.88 -10.60 -27.77
C GLN A 133 4.82 -9.86 -26.43
N ASP A 134 3.67 -9.87 -25.74
CA ASP A 134 3.56 -9.26 -24.42
C ASP A 134 4.39 -10.02 -23.38
N VAL A 135 4.33 -11.35 -23.42
CA VAL A 135 5.16 -12.22 -22.57
C VAL A 135 6.64 -11.94 -22.81
N THR A 136 7.05 -11.88 -24.08
CA THR A 136 8.44 -11.60 -24.47
C THR A 136 8.88 -10.21 -24.01
N SER A 137 8.02 -9.20 -24.12
CA SER A 137 8.32 -7.85 -23.65
C SER A 137 8.43 -7.78 -22.11
N LEU A 138 7.58 -8.51 -21.36
CA LEU A 138 7.73 -8.59 -19.90
C LEU A 138 9.02 -9.31 -19.49
N GLN A 139 9.39 -10.38 -20.20
CA GLN A 139 10.67 -11.08 -19.97
C GLN A 139 11.86 -10.15 -20.25
N ARG A 140 11.82 -9.38 -21.35
CA ARG A 140 12.86 -8.39 -21.65
C ARG A 140 12.99 -7.33 -20.55
N ASP A 141 11.88 -6.89 -19.96
CA ASP A 141 11.91 -5.98 -18.82
C ASP A 141 12.55 -6.64 -17.57
N LEU A 142 12.30 -7.92 -17.32
CA LEU A 142 13.00 -8.68 -16.28
C LEU A 142 14.50 -8.80 -16.54
N ASP A 143 14.90 -9.07 -17.78
CA ASP A 143 16.30 -9.19 -18.17
C ASP A 143 17.03 -7.86 -17.95
N ARG A 144 16.40 -6.73 -18.34
CA ARG A 144 16.90 -5.38 -18.06
C ARG A 144 17.09 -5.12 -16.56
N LEU A 145 16.17 -5.60 -15.72
CA LEU A 145 16.29 -5.49 -14.26
C LEU A 145 17.40 -6.39 -13.70
N GLY A 146 17.57 -7.60 -14.23
CA GLY A 146 18.69 -8.48 -13.92
C GLY A 146 20.03 -7.83 -14.25
N ASP A 147 20.16 -7.26 -15.45
CA ASP A 147 21.32 -6.51 -15.91
C ASP A 147 21.55 -5.25 -15.08
N TRP A 148 20.49 -4.53 -14.69
CA TRP A 148 20.59 -3.40 -13.77
C TRP A 148 21.13 -3.85 -12.41
N ALA A 149 20.66 -4.97 -11.86
CA ALA A 149 21.10 -5.47 -10.58
C ALA A 149 22.59 -5.89 -10.62
N LEU A 150 22.99 -6.63 -11.66
CA LEU A 150 24.40 -6.98 -11.91
C LEU A 150 25.25 -5.71 -12.10
N LYS A 151 24.77 -4.84 -13.00
CA LYS A 151 24.96 -3.39 -13.09
C LYS A 151 25.46 -2.86 -11.78
N TRP A 152 24.56 -2.68 -10.84
CA TRP A 152 24.73 -1.88 -9.64
C TRP A 152 25.14 -2.70 -8.42
N GLN A 153 25.58 -3.95 -8.60
CA GLN A 153 25.96 -4.91 -7.56
C GLN A 153 24.87 -5.10 -6.49
N MET A 154 23.61 -5.06 -6.94
CA MET A 154 22.46 -5.49 -6.15
C MET A 154 22.16 -6.95 -6.47
N LYS A 155 21.47 -7.64 -5.56
CA LYS A 155 21.09 -9.03 -5.76
C LYS A 155 19.61 -9.22 -5.47
N PHE A 156 18.89 -9.85 -6.39
CA PHE A 156 17.52 -10.30 -6.11
C PHE A 156 17.51 -11.56 -5.25
N ASN A 157 16.51 -11.66 -4.38
CA ASN A 157 16.18 -12.86 -3.65
C ASN A 157 15.23 -13.70 -4.51
N LEU A 158 15.81 -14.52 -5.39
CA LEU A 158 15.07 -15.29 -6.41
C LEU A 158 13.98 -16.17 -5.80
N ASP A 159 14.19 -16.73 -4.61
CA ASP A 159 13.19 -17.56 -3.91
C ASP A 159 11.94 -16.77 -3.50
N LYS A 160 12.07 -15.46 -3.30
CA LYS A 160 10.97 -14.55 -2.97
C LYS A 160 10.42 -13.82 -4.18
N CYS A 161 11.14 -13.79 -5.30
CA CYS A 161 10.59 -13.26 -6.55
C CYS A 161 9.51 -14.22 -7.07
N LYS A 162 8.33 -13.70 -7.36
CA LYS A 162 7.16 -14.49 -7.76
C LYS A 162 6.41 -13.85 -8.89
N VAL A 163 5.75 -14.66 -9.71
CA VAL A 163 4.74 -14.22 -10.67
C VAL A 163 3.35 -14.57 -10.15
N MET A 164 2.43 -13.61 -10.25
CA MET A 164 1.01 -13.81 -10.01
C MET A 164 0.24 -13.53 -11.31
N HIS A 165 -0.50 -14.55 -11.74
CA HIS A 165 -1.27 -14.53 -12.99
C HIS A 165 -2.72 -14.13 -12.70
N PHE A 166 -3.19 -13.06 -13.33
CA PHE A 166 -4.56 -12.57 -13.23
C PHE A 166 -5.36 -12.74 -14.52
N GLY A 167 -6.67 -12.92 -14.36
CA GLY A 167 -7.62 -13.07 -15.46
C GLY A 167 -7.91 -14.52 -15.82
N VAL A 168 -9.14 -14.80 -16.24
CA VAL A 168 -9.62 -16.16 -16.52
C VAL A 168 -8.94 -16.79 -17.75
N LYS A 169 -8.56 -15.96 -18.72
CA LYS A 169 -7.92 -16.37 -19.98
C LYS A 169 -6.39 -16.41 -19.91
N ASN A 170 -5.81 -16.30 -18.71
CA ASN A 170 -4.37 -16.23 -18.54
C ASN A 170 -3.71 -17.60 -18.83
N THR A 171 -2.71 -17.61 -19.70
CA THR A 171 -1.97 -18.83 -20.13
C THR A 171 -0.89 -19.27 -19.14
N GLN A 172 -0.66 -18.50 -18.08
CA GLN A 172 0.34 -18.75 -17.03
C GLN A 172 1.75 -18.93 -17.58
N ALA A 173 2.19 -17.91 -18.33
CA ALA A 173 3.52 -17.83 -18.91
C ALA A 173 4.62 -18.05 -17.85
N ILE A 174 5.74 -18.60 -18.30
CA ILE A 174 6.91 -18.84 -17.46
C ILE A 174 7.89 -17.71 -17.69
N TYR A 175 8.40 -17.15 -16.60
CA TYR A 175 9.38 -16.08 -16.60
C TYR A 175 10.64 -16.51 -15.86
N THR A 176 11.78 -16.01 -16.30
CA THR A 176 13.06 -16.25 -15.63
C THR A 176 13.72 -14.94 -15.21
N LEU A 177 14.50 -14.98 -14.14
CA LEU A 177 15.34 -13.86 -13.70
C LEU A 177 16.72 -14.41 -13.38
N ASN A 178 17.75 -13.89 -14.05
CA ASN A 178 19.13 -14.38 -13.95
C ASN A 178 19.22 -15.90 -14.19
N GLY A 179 18.50 -16.41 -15.19
CA GLY A 179 18.47 -17.83 -15.56
C GLY A 179 17.67 -18.74 -14.60
N THR A 180 17.01 -18.19 -13.58
CA THR A 180 16.17 -18.95 -12.64
C THR A 180 14.70 -18.68 -12.89
N GLU A 181 13.88 -19.74 -12.99
CA GLU A 181 12.43 -19.61 -13.14
C GLU A 181 11.79 -18.96 -11.90
N LEU A 182 10.89 -18.00 -12.13
CA LEU A 182 10.13 -17.37 -11.06
C LEU A 182 9.04 -18.30 -10.54
N GLY A 183 8.94 -18.40 -9.21
CA GLY A 183 7.87 -19.19 -8.60
C GLY A 183 6.49 -18.58 -8.88
N LYS A 184 5.50 -19.43 -9.15
CA LYS A 184 4.10 -19.02 -9.29
C LYS A 184 3.45 -18.82 -7.93
N SER A 185 2.63 -17.79 -7.79
CA SER A 185 1.85 -17.55 -6.58
C SER A 185 0.40 -17.20 -6.87
N LYS A 186 -0.49 -17.67 -6.00
CA LYS A 186 -1.90 -17.30 -5.98
C LYS A 186 -2.20 -16.19 -4.97
N GLN A 187 -1.30 -15.98 -4.00
CA GLN A 187 -1.46 -15.01 -2.94
C GLN A 187 -0.11 -14.41 -2.55
N GLU A 188 -0.01 -13.09 -2.57
CA GLU A 188 1.22 -12.37 -2.25
C GLU A 188 0.94 -11.22 -1.30
N LYS A 189 1.92 -10.92 -0.45
CA LYS A 189 1.83 -9.80 0.47
C LYS A 189 2.49 -8.57 -0.15
N ASP A 190 1.67 -7.63 -0.61
CA ASP A 190 2.09 -6.38 -1.22
C ASP A 190 1.87 -5.22 -0.24
N LEU A 191 2.96 -4.57 0.20
CA LEU A 191 2.94 -3.43 1.13
C LEU A 191 2.06 -3.66 2.37
N GLY A 192 2.12 -4.88 2.92
CA GLY A 192 1.38 -5.25 4.12
C GLY A 192 -0.04 -5.77 3.90
N ILE A 193 -0.52 -5.80 2.65
CA ILE A 193 -1.84 -6.29 2.25
C ILE A 193 -1.71 -7.60 1.47
N ILE A 194 -2.57 -8.58 1.76
CA ILE A 194 -2.62 -9.82 1.00
C ILE A 194 -3.44 -9.59 -0.28
N ILE A 195 -2.80 -9.80 -1.43
CA ILE A 195 -3.41 -9.81 -2.75
C ILE A 195 -3.68 -11.25 -3.14
N ASP A 196 -4.91 -11.54 -3.56
CA ASP A 196 -5.30 -12.83 -4.12
C ASP A 196 -5.43 -12.71 -5.64
N PHE A 197 -5.09 -13.75 -6.39
CA PHE A 197 -5.15 -13.77 -7.86
C PHE A 197 -6.56 -13.51 -8.43
N LYS A 198 -7.62 -13.66 -7.63
CA LYS A 198 -9.00 -13.28 -8.01
C LYS A 198 -9.36 -11.85 -7.62
N LEU A 199 -8.41 -11.08 -7.11
CA LEU A 199 -8.60 -9.77 -6.49
C LEU A 199 -9.70 -9.76 -5.41
N SER A 200 -9.80 -10.87 -4.67
CA SER A 200 -10.75 -11.00 -3.57
C SER A 200 -10.15 -10.48 -2.27
N ASN A 201 -10.86 -9.56 -1.61
CA ASN A 201 -10.44 -9.00 -0.32
C ASN A 201 -10.68 -9.93 0.89
N ASN A 202 -11.26 -11.12 0.68
CA ASN A 202 -11.72 -11.99 1.78
C ASN A 202 -10.56 -12.43 2.69
N VAL A 203 -9.46 -12.89 2.10
CA VAL A 203 -8.28 -13.38 2.85
C VAL A 203 -7.66 -12.25 3.66
N GLN A 204 -7.54 -11.07 3.07
CA GLN A 204 -7.08 -9.88 3.77
C GLN A 204 -8.00 -9.50 4.93
N CYS A 205 -9.32 -9.51 4.73
CA CYS A 205 -10.29 -9.20 5.79
C CYS A 205 -10.17 -10.16 6.97
N GLN A 206 -10.07 -11.47 6.70
CA GLN A 206 -9.90 -12.49 7.73
C GLN A 206 -8.58 -12.32 8.48
N THR A 207 -7.49 -12.04 7.76
CA THR A 207 -6.16 -11.83 8.34
C THR A 207 -6.12 -10.58 9.22
N ALA A 208 -6.70 -9.47 8.76
CA ALA A 208 -6.84 -8.23 9.52
C ALA A 208 -7.66 -8.45 10.80
N ALA A 209 -8.83 -9.09 10.68
CA ALA A 209 -9.70 -9.42 11.81
C ALA A 209 -8.98 -10.32 12.84
N ALA A 210 -8.27 -11.35 12.37
CA ALA A 210 -7.52 -12.27 13.24
C ALA A 210 -6.39 -11.55 13.97
N LYS A 211 -5.60 -10.72 13.28
CA LYS A 211 -4.51 -9.95 13.89
C LYS A 211 -5.04 -8.97 14.94
N ALA A 212 -6.07 -8.19 14.60
CA ALA A 212 -6.71 -7.27 15.53
C ALA A 212 -7.30 -8.01 16.75
N SER A 213 -7.92 -9.18 16.54
CA SER A 213 -8.45 -10.03 17.61
C SER A 213 -7.35 -10.52 18.56
N LYS A 214 -6.19 -10.91 18.04
CA LYS A 214 -5.03 -11.33 18.86
C LYS A 214 -4.56 -10.19 19.75
N VAL A 215 -4.41 -8.99 19.20
CA VAL A 215 -4.03 -7.80 19.97
C VAL A 215 -5.08 -7.47 21.03
N LEU A 216 -6.37 -7.51 20.68
CA LEU A 216 -7.46 -7.30 21.62
C LEU A 216 -7.45 -8.34 22.76
N ALA A 217 -7.13 -9.60 22.45
CA ALA A 217 -7.02 -10.65 23.45
C ALA A 217 -5.84 -10.41 24.40
N CYS A 218 -4.71 -9.89 23.90
CA CYS A 218 -3.60 -9.47 24.75
C CYS A 218 -4.00 -8.31 25.68
N ILE A 219 -4.71 -7.29 25.17
CA ILE A 219 -5.25 -6.19 26.01
C ILE A 219 -6.19 -6.75 27.08
N LYS A 220 -7.10 -7.64 26.69
CA LYS A 220 -8.03 -8.30 27.62
C LYS A 220 -7.29 -9.03 28.75
N ARG A 221 -6.19 -9.73 28.47
CA ARG A 221 -5.45 -10.49 29.49
C ARG A 221 -4.48 -9.62 30.30
N GLY A 222 -3.79 -8.68 29.65
CA GLY A 222 -2.70 -7.93 30.26
C GLY A 222 -3.11 -6.65 30.96
N VAL A 223 -4.26 -6.06 30.60
CA VAL A 223 -4.75 -4.82 31.23
C VAL A 223 -5.81 -5.16 32.26
N HIS A 224 -5.55 -4.82 33.52
CA HIS A 224 -6.47 -5.09 34.63
C HIS A 224 -7.69 -4.16 34.62
N SER A 225 -7.47 -2.84 34.46
CA SER A 225 -8.58 -1.88 34.40
C SER A 225 -9.43 -2.07 33.14
N ARG A 226 -10.73 -1.84 33.30
CA ARG A 226 -11.75 -1.86 32.24
C ARG A 226 -12.37 -0.49 32.02
N ASP A 227 -11.75 0.56 32.56
CA ASP A 227 -12.28 1.92 32.43
C ASP A 227 -12.15 2.41 30.99
N GLU A 228 -13.11 3.23 30.56
CA GLU A 228 -13.20 3.74 29.20
C GLU A 228 -11.91 4.46 28.78
N ASN A 229 -11.40 5.34 29.65
CA ASN A 229 -10.19 6.14 29.44
C ASN A 229 -8.91 5.30 29.27
N ILE A 230 -8.96 3.99 29.52
CA ILE A 230 -7.83 3.07 29.33
C ILE A 230 -8.08 2.18 28.11
N ILE A 231 -9.21 1.46 28.08
CA ILE A 231 -9.49 0.47 27.03
C ILE A 231 -9.74 1.15 25.68
N LEU A 232 -10.42 2.31 25.67
CA LEU A 232 -10.74 3.01 24.43
C LEU A 232 -9.47 3.51 23.72
N PRO A 233 -8.52 4.22 24.36
CA PRO A 233 -7.24 4.57 23.73
C PRO A 233 -6.44 3.36 23.23
N LEU A 234 -6.39 2.27 23.99
CA LEU A 234 -5.69 1.04 23.58
C LEU A 234 -6.33 0.39 22.35
N TYR A 235 -7.66 0.30 22.31
CA TYR A 235 -8.37 -0.14 21.11
C TYR A 235 -8.04 0.75 19.91
N LYS A 236 -8.14 2.07 20.10
CA LYS A 236 -7.95 3.07 19.06
C LYS A 236 -6.53 3.05 18.48
N SER A 237 -5.51 2.78 19.29
CA SER A 237 -4.08 2.86 18.94
C SER A 237 -3.43 1.52 18.58
N MET A 238 -3.90 0.39 19.12
CA MET A 238 -3.25 -0.92 18.93
C MET A 238 -4.10 -1.90 18.11
N VAL A 239 -5.43 -1.89 18.28
CA VAL A 239 -6.31 -2.87 17.64
C VAL A 239 -6.81 -2.36 16.30
N ARG A 240 -7.42 -1.16 16.30
CA ARG A 240 -8.08 -0.60 15.13
C ARG A 240 -7.15 -0.34 13.94
N PRO A 241 -5.86 0.03 14.08
CA PRO A 241 -4.97 0.18 12.93
C PRO A 241 -4.86 -1.08 12.09
N HIS A 242 -4.93 -2.27 12.69
CA HIS A 242 -4.93 -3.54 11.94
C HIS A 242 -6.18 -3.75 11.08
N LEU A 243 -7.29 -3.08 11.41
CA LEU A 243 -8.55 -3.13 10.67
C LEU A 243 -8.66 -2.04 9.58
N GLU A 244 -7.85 -0.99 9.67
CA GLU A 244 -8.00 0.22 8.86
C GLU A 244 -6.80 0.53 7.95
N TYR A 245 -5.63 -0.09 8.19
CA TYR A 245 -4.44 0.14 7.39
C TYR A 245 -4.70 -0.13 5.90
N ALA A 246 -4.55 0.91 5.07
CA ALA A 246 -4.82 0.91 3.62
C ALA A 246 -6.20 0.35 3.22
N VAL A 247 -7.21 0.43 4.09
CA VAL A 247 -8.54 -0.17 3.86
C VAL A 247 -9.28 0.39 2.63
N GLN A 248 -8.91 1.60 2.18
CA GLN A 248 -9.42 2.17 0.92
C GLN A 248 -9.03 1.30 -0.29
N PHE A 249 -7.94 0.55 -0.22
CA PHE A 249 -7.62 -0.41 -1.27
C PHE A 249 -8.47 -1.69 -1.15
N TRP A 250 -8.45 -2.34 0.01
CA TRP A 250 -9.02 -3.69 0.21
C TRP A 250 -10.41 -3.72 0.87
N ALA A 251 -11.19 -2.64 0.82
CA ALA A 251 -12.47 -2.57 1.52
C ALA A 251 -13.36 -3.82 1.30
N PRO A 252 -13.97 -4.37 2.36
CA PRO A 252 -14.80 -5.57 2.25
C PRO A 252 -16.06 -5.29 1.41
N VAL A 253 -16.38 -6.20 0.49
CA VAL A 253 -17.61 -6.14 -0.33
C VAL A 253 -18.66 -7.12 0.19
N LEU A 254 -18.22 -8.28 0.70
CA LEU A 254 -19.12 -9.32 1.17
C LEU A 254 -19.58 -9.02 2.60
N LYS A 255 -20.89 -9.21 2.84
CA LYS A 255 -21.52 -8.98 4.14
C LYS A 255 -20.83 -9.77 5.27
N LYS A 256 -20.38 -10.99 4.99
CA LYS A 256 -19.63 -11.82 5.96
C LYS A 256 -18.34 -11.16 6.44
N ASP A 257 -17.60 -10.50 5.55
CA ASP A 257 -16.31 -9.88 5.86
C ASP A 257 -16.51 -8.55 6.57
N ILE A 258 -17.52 -7.77 6.17
CA ILE A 258 -17.97 -6.58 6.90
C ILE A 258 -18.30 -6.95 8.36
N ILE A 259 -19.13 -7.98 8.56
CA ILE A 259 -19.52 -8.47 9.89
C ILE A 259 -18.30 -8.97 10.68
N SER A 260 -17.38 -9.69 10.03
CA SER A 260 -16.17 -10.22 10.67
C SER A 260 -15.30 -9.11 11.25
N LEU A 261 -15.06 -8.03 10.48
CA LEU A 261 -14.32 -6.87 10.96
C LEU A 261 -15.07 -6.15 12.08
N GLU A 262 -16.37 -5.91 11.91
CA GLU A 262 -17.23 -5.22 12.90
C GLU A 262 -17.26 -5.98 14.24
N LYS A 263 -17.20 -7.31 14.22
CA LYS A 263 -17.16 -8.16 15.41
C LYS A 263 -15.94 -7.88 16.30
N VAL A 264 -14.84 -7.36 15.74
CA VAL A 264 -13.69 -6.94 16.55
C VAL A 264 -14.03 -5.70 17.37
N GLN A 265 -14.61 -4.66 16.75
CA GLN A 265 -15.04 -3.45 17.47
C GLN A 265 -16.14 -3.77 18.49
N ARG A 266 -17.13 -4.59 18.12
CA ARG A 266 -18.19 -5.06 19.05
C ARG A 266 -17.64 -5.73 20.30
N ARG A 267 -16.57 -6.51 20.18
CA ARG A 267 -15.90 -7.13 21.33
C ARG A 267 -15.11 -6.11 22.12
N ALA A 268 -14.39 -5.21 21.46
CA ALA A 268 -13.59 -4.19 22.13
C ALA A 268 -14.46 -3.26 22.99
N THR A 269 -15.58 -2.76 22.46
CA THR A 269 -16.50 -1.91 23.23
C THR A 269 -17.18 -2.65 24.37
N LYS A 270 -17.36 -3.99 24.27
CA LYS A 270 -17.92 -4.81 25.36
C LYS A 270 -16.95 -5.01 26.53
N LEU A 271 -15.64 -4.79 26.31
CA LEU A 271 -14.65 -4.92 27.39
C LEU A 271 -14.64 -3.73 28.35
N ILE A 272 -15.29 -2.62 27.98
CA ILE A 272 -15.35 -1.42 28.79
C ILE A 272 -16.42 -1.61 29.86
N ARG A 273 -16.07 -1.31 31.11
CA ARG A 273 -16.97 -1.40 32.26
C ARG A 273 -18.22 -0.55 32.04
N GLY A 274 -19.40 -1.10 32.30
CA GLY A 274 -20.68 -0.42 32.14
C GLY A 274 -21.27 -0.54 30.73
N MET A 275 -20.57 -1.17 29.79
CA MET A 275 -21.02 -1.37 28.42
C MET A 275 -21.60 -2.78 28.18
N GLU A 276 -21.56 -3.68 29.15
CA GLU A 276 -21.84 -5.11 28.96
C GLU A 276 -23.28 -5.42 28.55
N GLY A 277 -24.24 -4.67 29.11
CA GLY A 277 -25.68 -4.81 28.88
C GLY A 277 -26.23 -3.94 27.75
N LEU A 278 -25.45 -2.97 27.25
CA LEU A 278 -25.88 -2.07 26.18
C LEU A 278 -25.84 -2.77 24.81
N SER A 279 -26.78 -2.40 23.94
CA SER A 279 -26.74 -2.76 22.53
C SER A 279 -25.47 -2.22 21.85
N TYR A 280 -25.19 -2.67 20.63
CA TYR A 280 -24.00 -2.17 19.94
C TYR A 280 -24.12 -0.67 19.59
N GLU A 281 -25.28 -0.23 19.14
CA GLU A 281 -25.50 1.17 18.76
C GLU A 281 -25.44 2.10 19.97
N GLU A 282 -26.01 1.72 21.11
CA GLU A 282 -25.89 2.47 22.36
C GLU A 282 -24.43 2.62 22.79
N ARG A 283 -23.63 1.54 22.71
CA ARG A 283 -22.19 1.63 23.01
C ARG A 283 -21.44 2.55 22.05
N LEU A 284 -21.79 2.56 20.77
CA LEU A 284 -21.17 3.46 19.80
C LEU A 284 -21.47 4.92 20.16
N THR A 285 -22.71 5.23 20.53
CA THR A 285 -23.13 6.56 20.97
C THR A 285 -22.42 6.96 22.27
N SER A 286 -22.45 6.12 23.31
CA SER A 286 -21.83 6.40 24.61
C SER A 286 -20.32 6.63 24.51
N LEU A 287 -19.63 5.85 23.66
CA LEU A 287 -18.17 5.93 23.48
C LEU A 287 -17.73 6.93 22.40
N ASN A 288 -18.69 7.66 21.80
CA ASN A 288 -18.47 8.55 20.67
C ASN A 288 -17.64 7.87 19.55
N LEU A 289 -18.10 6.70 19.11
CA LEU A 289 -17.48 5.89 18.08
C LEU A 289 -18.40 5.76 16.86
N PHE A 290 -17.83 5.88 15.68
CA PHE A 290 -18.46 5.38 14.46
C PHE A 290 -18.27 3.86 14.33
N SER A 291 -19.25 3.18 13.72
CA SER A 291 -19.08 1.81 13.22
C SER A 291 -17.88 1.75 12.26
N LEU A 292 -17.24 0.59 12.13
CA LEU A 292 -16.10 0.49 11.21
C LEU A 292 -16.53 0.71 9.76
N GLU A 293 -17.78 0.39 9.42
CA GLU A 293 -18.37 0.70 8.12
C GLU A 293 -18.44 2.20 7.84
N LYS A 294 -19.01 2.98 8.77
CA LYS A 294 -19.06 4.43 8.66
C LYS A 294 -17.64 5.05 8.61
N ARG A 295 -16.68 4.48 9.34
CA ARG A 295 -15.28 4.90 9.28
C ARG A 295 -14.61 4.64 7.92
N ARG A 296 -14.88 3.48 7.31
CA ARG A 296 -14.39 3.16 5.95
C ARG A 296 -14.98 4.13 4.92
N LEU A 297 -16.29 4.36 4.97
CA LEU A 297 -16.98 5.33 4.12
C LEU A 297 -16.36 6.72 4.24
N ARG A 298 -16.17 7.19 5.46
CA ARG A 298 -15.51 8.48 5.73
C ARG A 298 -14.09 8.52 5.16
N GLY A 299 -13.30 7.48 5.38
CA GLY A 299 -11.93 7.38 4.89
C GLY A 299 -11.83 7.34 3.37
N ASP A 300 -12.77 6.66 2.71
CA ASP A 300 -12.93 6.62 1.25
C ASP A 300 -13.15 8.03 0.69
N LEU A 301 -14.11 8.77 1.23
CA LEU A 301 -14.45 10.13 0.77
C LEU A 301 -13.33 11.13 1.03
N ILE A 302 -12.63 11.05 2.17
CA ILE A 302 -11.45 11.88 2.45
C ILE A 302 -10.32 11.56 1.47
N THR A 303 -10.11 10.28 1.16
CA THR A 303 -9.07 9.87 0.22
C THR A 303 -9.40 10.37 -1.19
N LEU A 304 -10.66 10.26 -1.61
CA LEU A 304 -11.13 10.76 -2.90
C LEU A 304 -10.97 12.28 -3.01
N TYR A 305 -11.39 13.02 -1.97
CA TYR A 305 -11.19 14.47 -1.92
C TYR A 305 -9.73 14.85 -2.15
N LYS A 306 -8.79 14.11 -1.53
CA LYS A 306 -7.36 14.35 -1.71
C LYS A 306 -6.88 14.07 -3.14
N TYR A 307 -7.38 13.04 -3.81
CA TYR A 307 -7.11 12.79 -5.22
C TYR A 307 -7.60 13.94 -6.10
N ILE A 308 -8.85 14.39 -5.91
CA ILE A 308 -9.48 15.44 -6.72
C ILE A 308 -8.77 16.79 -6.53
N ARG A 309 -8.32 17.10 -5.31
CA ARG A 309 -7.58 18.33 -4.99
C ARG A 309 -6.08 18.25 -5.32
N GLY A 310 -5.64 17.23 -6.04
CA GLY A 310 -4.25 17.13 -6.52
C GLY A 310 -3.21 16.84 -5.43
N HIS A 311 -3.61 16.47 -4.21
CA HIS A 311 -2.65 16.16 -3.14
C HIS A 311 -1.74 14.97 -3.47
N TYR A 312 -2.13 14.13 -4.44
CA TYR A 312 -1.40 12.93 -4.82
C TYR A 312 -0.77 13.04 -6.22
N GLN A 313 -0.71 14.22 -6.83
CA GLN A 313 -0.09 14.39 -8.15
C GLN A 313 1.38 13.92 -8.15
N PRO A 314 1.85 13.28 -9.24
CA PRO A 314 1.12 12.99 -10.49
C PRO A 314 0.27 11.70 -10.46
N LEU A 315 0.19 10.95 -9.35
CA LEU A 315 -0.54 9.67 -9.27
C LEU A 315 -2.06 9.79 -9.50
N SER A 316 -2.60 11.01 -9.40
CA SER A 316 -4.02 11.30 -9.59
C SER A 316 -4.44 11.37 -11.06
N ASP A 317 -3.49 11.53 -11.98
CA ASP A 317 -3.80 11.80 -13.37
C ASP A 317 -4.53 10.58 -13.95
N ASN A 318 -5.72 10.81 -14.51
CA ASN A 318 -6.59 9.80 -15.11
C ASN A 318 -7.24 8.77 -14.16
N LEU A 319 -7.04 8.82 -12.84
CA LEU A 319 -7.78 7.93 -11.92
C LEU A 319 -9.27 8.30 -11.86
N PHE A 320 -9.57 9.59 -11.85
CA PHE A 320 -10.92 10.14 -11.80
C PHE A 320 -11.13 11.13 -12.94
N ILE A 321 -12.31 11.08 -13.55
CA ILE A 321 -12.67 11.97 -14.66
C ILE A 321 -13.79 12.88 -14.18
N ASN A 322 -13.59 14.19 -14.31
CA ASN A 322 -14.64 15.17 -14.04
C ASN A 322 -15.71 15.06 -15.12
N ARG A 323 -16.98 15.05 -14.70
CA ARG A 323 -18.09 15.01 -15.64
C ARG A 323 -18.24 16.37 -16.32
N THR A 324 -18.18 16.40 -17.65
CA THR A 324 -18.43 17.64 -18.42
C THR A 324 -19.85 18.15 -18.14
N ILE A 325 -19.96 19.44 -17.81
CA ILE A 325 -21.19 20.08 -17.35
C ILE A 325 -22.12 20.28 -18.55
N HIS A 326 -22.92 19.26 -18.87
CA HIS A 326 -24.00 19.38 -19.86
C HIS A 326 -25.40 19.27 -19.23
N ARG A 327 -25.51 19.16 -17.89
CA ARG A 327 -26.79 19.04 -17.19
C ARG A 327 -26.87 19.96 -15.98
N THR A 328 -27.99 20.65 -15.85
CA THR A 328 -28.34 21.62 -14.79
C THR A 328 -28.65 21.01 -13.41
N ARG A 329 -28.56 19.68 -13.24
CA ARG A 329 -28.87 18.98 -11.98
C ARG A 329 -27.63 18.36 -11.34
N GLY A 330 -27.16 18.96 -10.25
CA GLY A 330 -26.05 18.49 -9.41
C GLY A 330 -24.97 19.56 -9.16
N HIS A 331 -24.01 19.26 -8.29
CA HIS A 331 -22.89 20.16 -7.98
C HIS A 331 -21.80 20.14 -9.08
N PRO A 332 -20.95 21.18 -9.21
CA PRO A 332 -19.93 21.26 -10.27
C PRO A 332 -18.81 20.22 -10.15
N PHE A 333 -18.55 19.69 -8.94
CA PHE A 333 -17.48 18.72 -8.68
C PHE A 333 -17.82 17.26 -9.00
N ARG A 334 -18.81 16.98 -9.87
CA ARG A 334 -19.23 15.60 -10.12
C ARG A 334 -18.22 14.82 -10.94
N LEU A 335 -18.09 13.55 -10.61
CA LEU A 335 -17.24 12.59 -11.31
C LEU A 335 -18.05 11.70 -12.25
N GLU A 336 -17.42 11.27 -13.34
CA GLU A 336 -17.99 10.33 -14.30
C GLU A 336 -18.01 8.91 -13.72
N GLU A 337 -19.18 8.26 -13.76
CA GLU A 337 -19.31 6.85 -13.39
C GLU A 337 -18.82 5.97 -14.54
N ARG A 338 -17.71 5.25 -14.31
CA ARG A 338 -17.16 4.29 -15.27
C ARG A 338 -18.03 3.04 -15.33
N LYS A 339 -18.30 2.56 -16.55
CA LYS A 339 -18.92 1.25 -16.77
C LYS A 339 -17.94 0.15 -16.36
N PHE A 340 -18.49 -0.93 -15.79
CA PHE A 340 -17.74 -2.13 -15.44
C PHE A 340 -18.62 -3.36 -15.66
N SER A 341 -17.99 -4.49 -15.93
CA SER A 341 -18.68 -5.76 -16.24
C SER A 341 -18.70 -6.72 -15.06
N LEU A 342 -17.63 -6.75 -14.27
CA LEU A 342 -17.43 -7.73 -13.21
C LEU A 342 -17.91 -7.22 -11.85
N LYS A 343 -18.62 -8.08 -11.12
CA LYS A 343 -19.18 -7.75 -9.79
C LYS A 343 -18.11 -7.32 -8.78
N HIS A 344 -16.91 -7.90 -8.84
CA HIS A 344 -15.83 -7.57 -7.91
C HIS A 344 -15.29 -6.14 -8.14
N ARG A 345 -15.34 -5.65 -9.39
CA ARG A 345 -14.88 -4.30 -9.77
C ARG A 345 -15.70 -3.20 -9.11
N LYS A 346 -16.99 -3.46 -8.83
CA LYS A 346 -17.87 -2.56 -8.05
C LYS A 346 -17.28 -2.21 -6.68
N GLY A 347 -16.52 -3.13 -6.07
CA GLY A 347 -15.90 -2.94 -4.77
C GLY A 347 -14.62 -2.12 -4.79
N TYR A 348 -14.10 -1.78 -5.97
CA TYR A 348 -12.82 -1.10 -6.10
C TYR A 348 -12.95 0.41 -5.78
N PHE A 349 -11.87 1.01 -5.26
CA PHE A 349 -11.90 2.39 -4.72
C PHE A 349 -12.42 3.41 -5.73
N THR A 350 -11.91 3.35 -6.96
CA THR A 350 -12.24 4.26 -8.05
C THR A 350 -13.67 4.11 -8.56
N VAL A 351 -14.36 3.02 -8.20
CA VAL A 351 -15.74 2.76 -8.63
C VAL A 351 -16.71 3.04 -7.48
N ARG A 352 -16.47 2.48 -6.30
CA ARG A 352 -17.41 2.54 -5.17
C ARG A 352 -17.58 3.95 -4.60
N THR A 353 -16.55 4.79 -4.70
CA THR A 353 -16.57 6.13 -4.09
C THR A 353 -17.32 7.17 -4.93
N ILE A 354 -17.42 6.97 -6.25
CA ILE A 354 -18.00 7.95 -7.18
C ILE A 354 -19.46 8.24 -6.88
N LYS A 355 -20.29 7.21 -6.69
CA LYS A 355 -21.73 7.39 -6.42
C LYS A 355 -21.96 8.16 -5.11
N LEU A 356 -21.15 7.85 -4.09
CA LEU A 356 -21.22 8.50 -2.79
C LEU A 356 -20.78 9.96 -2.90
N TRP A 357 -19.66 10.22 -3.58
CA TRP A 357 -19.17 11.57 -3.85
C TRP A 357 -20.19 12.44 -4.56
N ASN A 358 -20.78 11.92 -5.64
CA ASN A 358 -21.80 12.61 -6.44
C ASN A 358 -23.11 12.87 -5.69
N SER A 359 -23.32 12.22 -4.54
CA SER A 359 -24.49 12.43 -3.67
C SER A 359 -24.24 13.45 -2.56
N LEU A 360 -22.98 13.87 -2.37
CA LEU A 360 -22.65 14.84 -1.33
C LEU A 360 -23.14 16.25 -1.71
N PRO A 361 -23.51 17.07 -0.71
CA PRO A 361 -23.85 18.46 -0.93
C PRO A 361 -22.64 19.28 -1.45
N VAL A 362 -22.91 20.36 -2.20
CA VAL A 362 -21.88 21.20 -2.83
C VAL A 362 -20.95 21.84 -1.80
N GLU A 363 -21.49 22.21 -0.65
CA GLU A 363 -20.77 22.77 0.48
C GLU A 363 -19.77 21.78 1.08
N VAL A 364 -20.06 20.47 1.02
CA VAL A 364 -19.11 19.44 1.49
C VAL A 364 -17.99 19.31 0.46
N VAL A 365 -18.31 18.97 -0.79
CA VAL A 365 -17.30 18.69 -1.84
C VAL A 365 -16.49 19.94 -2.24
N GLY A 366 -17.10 21.12 -2.14
CA GLY A 366 -16.48 22.42 -2.44
C GLY A 366 -15.55 22.94 -1.34
N SER A 367 -15.36 22.20 -0.25
CA SER A 367 -14.46 22.58 0.85
C SER A 367 -13.05 22.96 0.37
N GLU A 368 -12.48 24.03 0.90
CA GLU A 368 -11.17 24.58 0.49
C GLU A 368 -9.97 23.78 1.05
N SER A 369 -10.16 23.11 2.18
CA SER A 369 -9.11 22.31 2.82
C SER A 369 -9.61 20.93 3.21
N VAL A 370 -8.67 19.99 3.36
CA VAL A 370 -8.94 18.64 3.90
C VAL A 370 -9.60 18.70 5.27
N GLN A 371 -9.24 19.69 6.11
CA GLN A 371 -9.79 19.80 7.46
C GLN A 371 -11.23 20.30 7.44
N THR A 372 -11.53 21.29 6.62
CA THR A 372 -12.91 21.77 6.39
C THR A 372 -13.78 20.66 5.80
N PHE A 373 -13.24 19.91 4.84
CA PHE A 373 -13.93 18.77 4.24
C PHE A 373 -14.28 17.70 5.29
N LYS A 374 -13.32 17.33 6.15
CA LYS A 374 -13.56 16.36 7.22
C LYS A 374 -14.68 16.78 8.15
N LYS A 375 -14.68 18.05 8.59
CA LYS A 375 -15.70 18.57 9.50
C LYS A 375 -17.09 18.52 8.86
N ARG A 376 -17.23 19.10 7.65
CA ARG A 376 -18.51 19.10 6.92
C ARG A 376 -19.00 17.69 6.57
N LEU A 377 -18.08 16.77 6.30
CA LEU A 377 -18.41 15.37 6.08
C LEU A 377 -18.89 14.68 7.37
N ASP A 378 -18.27 14.97 8.51
CA ASP A 378 -18.69 14.44 9.81
C ASP A 378 -20.08 14.95 10.23
N ASP A 379 -20.41 16.20 9.89
CA ASP A 379 -21.75 16.77 10.13
C ASP A 379 -22.82 16.15 9.22
N PHE A 380 -22.43 15.71 8.02
CA PHE A 380 -23.31 15.08 7.04
C PHE A 380 -23.56 13.58 7.30
N LEU A 381 -22.52 12.85 7.74
CA LEU A 381 -22.56 11.41 7.97
C LEU A 381 -23.17 11.07 9.32
#